data_AF-A0A453AC39-F1
#
_entry.id   AF-A0A453AC39-F1
#
_cell.length_a   1.000
_cell.length_b   1.000
_cell.length_c   1.000
_cell.angle_alpha   90.00
_cell.angle_beta   90.00
_cell.angle_gamma   90.00
#
_symmetry.space_group_name_H-M   'P 1'
#
loop_
_entity.id
_entity.type
_entity.pdbx_description
1 polymer ?
#
loop_
_entity_poly.entity_id
_entity_poly.type
_entity_poly.pdbx_seq_one_letter_code
_entity_poly.pdbx_strand_id
1 'polypeptide(L)'
;PLPGARGRALVPAARPQLRIHSAPAPARGEGPRNRPGTDQMGGGSGGRGKGMPRAMAPVEEVDVAAVRYKPAELQAPHLTGFPLRAFVWLLESPLLGPLVTSILKKQNNMTQVRPSLPPKFSFFTRRFRRAHRGFRSCSGAEQMLQHTVIPERPMFYPEYPPQEPERGVVTLGDDRDPVDRVEEALSCLAPYDPSGRFTSADEKNPFLYWKIRDFAYAYRSGITTPSAVAELVIAGVEEWNNKKPPMPMLIFFKADDLRKQADASTKRFEKGSPISVLDGIFFAVKDDIDCLPYPSKS
;
A
#
# COMPACT_ATOMS: atom_id res chain seq x y z
N PRO A 1 -40.08 -43.38 -27.81
CA PRO A 1 -39.15 -44.47 -28.21
C PRO A 1 -38.19 -43.98 -29.31
N LEU A 2 -36.89 -44.16 -29.04
CA LEU A 2 -35.69 -43.88 -29.84
C LEU A 2 -35.17 -42.43 -29.95
N PRO A 3 -33.83 -42.26 -30.00
CA PRO A 3 -33.09 -41.28 -29.19
C PRO A 3 -32.05 -40.45 -29.98
N GLY A 4 -31.38 -39.52 -29.30
CA GLY A 4 -29.96 -39.27 -29.53
C GLY A 4 -29.56 -38.09 -30.43
N ALA A 5 -29.37 -36.92 -29.81
CA ALA A 5 -28.38 -35.93 -30.25
C ALA A 5 -27.91 -35.11 -29.04
N ARG A 6 -26.82 -35.56 -28.40
CA ARG A 6 -26.13 -34.80 -27.36
C ARG A 6 -25.30 -33.71 -28.05
N GLY A 7 -25.80 -32.48 -28.05
CA GLY A 7 -25.01 -31.30 -28.37
C GLY A 7 -23.89 -31.11 -27.33
N ARG A 8 -22.64 -31.05 -27.79
CA ARG A 8 -21.49 -30.63 -26.99
C ARG A 8 -21.73 -29.18 -26.56
N ALA A 9 -21.92 -28.97 -25.25
CA ALA A 9 -21.84 -27.63 -24.67
C ALA A 9 -20.40 -27.11 -24.83
N LEU A 10 -20.22 -26.02 -25.57
CA LEU A 10 -18.99 -25.24 -25.50
C LEU A 10 -18.90 -24.65 -24.10
N VAL A 11 -17.85 -25.05 -23.38
CA VAL A 11 -17.44 -24.46 -22.12
C VAL A 11 -16.99 -23.03 -22.40
N PRO A 12 -17.54 -22.00 -21.73
CA PRO A 12 -17.08 -20.63 -21.92
C PRO A 12 -15.63 -20.51 -21.40
N ALA A 13 -14.75 -19.99 -22.26
CA ALA A 13 -13.37 -19.70 -21.90
C ALA A 13 -13.34 -18.72 -20.72
N ALA A 14 -12.54 -19.04 -19.71
CA ALA A 14 -12.33 -18.21 -18.53
C ALA A 14 -11.79 -16.83 -18.94
N ARG A 15 -12.48 -15.78 -18.50
CA ARG A 15 -12.11 -14.38 -18.76
C ARG A 15 -10.95 -13.96 -17.84
N PRO A 16 -10.01 -13.13 -18.33
CA PRO A 16 -8.94 -12.65 -17.49
C PRO A 16 -9.42 -11.62 -16.48
N GLN A 17 -8.93 -11.77 -15.25
CA GLN A 17 -9.20 -10.91 -14.10
C GLN A 17 -7.94 -10.09 -13.82
N LEU A 18 -8.07 -8.77 -13.76
CA LEU A 18 -7.02 -7.92 -13.21
C LEU A 18 -7.01 -8.12 -11.68
N ARG A 19 -5.97 -8.77 -11.15
CA ARG A 19 -5.84 -9.00 -9.70
C ARG A 19 -4.49 -8.54 -9.18
N ILE A 20 -4.54 -7.60 -8.24
CA ILE A 20 -3.40 -7.24 -7.38
C ILE A 20 -3.22 -8.40 -6.38
N HIS A 21 -2.07 -9.06 -6.43
CA HIS A 21 -1.84 -10.29 -5.66
C HIS A 21 -1.80 -10.05 -4.14
N SER A 22 -2.76 -10.65 -3.44
CA SER A 22 -2.60 -11.11 -2.06
C SER A 22 -2.79 -12.63 -2.06
N ALA A 23 -1.78 -13.36 -1.55
CA ALA A 23 -1.72 -14.82 -1.61
C ALA A 23 -2.75 -15.48 -0.68
N PRO A 24 -3.36 -16.63 -1.08
CA PRO A 24 -4.25 -17.40 -0.22
C PRO A 24 -3.48 -18.31 0.74
N ALA A 25 -4.03 -18.50 1.94
CA ALA A 25 -3.51 -19.41 2.96
C ALA A 25 -3.78 -20.89 2.59
N PRO A 26 -2.81 -21.82 2.79
CA PRO A 26 -3.06 -23.24 2.54
C PRO A 26 -3.82 -23.91 3.69
N ALA A 27 -4.67 -24.86 3.30
CA ALA A 27 -5.58 -25.62 4.14
C ALA A 27 -4.87 -26.62 5.09
N ARG A 28 -5.53 -26.89 6.23
CA ARG A 28 -5.14 -27.88 7.23
C ARG A 28 -5.22 -29.32 6.67
N GLY A 29 -4.11 -30.05 6.73
CA GLY A 29 -4.07 -31.50 6.57
C GLY A 29 -3.58 -32.16 7.87
N GLU A 30 -4.31 -33.18 8.34
CA GLU A 30 -4.01 -33.95 9.55
C GLU A 30 -3.03 -35.12 9.29
N GLY A 31 -2.08 -35.29 10.22
CA GLY A 31 -1.44 -36.57 10.59
C GLY A 31 -0.03 -36.86 10.03
N PRO A 32 0.76 -37.80 10.62
CA PRO A 32 0.64 -38.46 11.92
C PRO A 32 1.79 -38.13 12.90
N ARG A 33 1.53 -38.35 14.19
CA ARG A 33 2.49 -38.22 15.31
C ARG A 33 3.57 -39.30 15.23
N ASN A 34 4.83 -38.91 15.27
CA ASN A 34 5.93 -39.77 15.74
C ASN A 34 6.89 -38.96 16.62
N ARG A 35 7.07 -39.42 17.87
CA ARG A 35 8.16 -39.01 18.77
C ARG A 35 9.40 -39.85 18.44
N PRO A 36 10.60 -39.27 18.49
CA PRO A 36 11.53 -39.54 19.60
C PRO A 36 12.27 -38.23 19.97
N GLY A 37 13.05 -38.09 21.02
CA GLY A 37 13.45 -38.91 22.15
C GLY A 37 14.07 -37.91 23.15
N THR A 38 13.92 -38.20 24.42
CA THR A 38 14.48 -37.44 25.54
C THR A 38 16.00 -37.43 25.51
N ASP A 39 16.62 -36.27 25.59
CA ASP A 39 17.96 -36.13 26.17
C ASP A 39 17.92 -35.07 27.27
N GLN A 40 18.21 -35.56 28.48
CA GLN A 40 18.44 -34.80 29.70
C GLN A 40 19.85 -34.22 29.67
N MET A 41 20.00 -32.99 30.18
CA MET A 41 21.13 -32.50 31.00
C MET A 41 20.70 -31.09 31.43
N GLY A 42 20.71 -30.67 32.68
CA GLY A 42 21.55 -30.99 33.83
C GLY A 42 21.80 -29.64 34.50
N GLY A 43 21.27 -29.45 35.71
CA GLY A 43 21.44 -28.19 36.46
C GLY A 43 22.90 -27.98 36.88
N GLY A 44 23.41 -26.77 36.66
CA GLY A 44 24.76 -26.36 37.04
C GLY A 44 24.83 -24.85 37.22
N SER A 45 25.22 -24.43 38.44
CA SER A 45 25.32 -23.05 38.90
C SER A 45 26.59 -22.36 38.37
N GLY A 46 26.51 -21.06 38.11
CA GLY A 46 27.64 -20.12 38.27
C GLY A 46 28.36 -19.66 36.99
N GLY A 47 28.26 -18.36 36.69
CA GLY A 47 29.14 -17.66 35.75
C GLY A 47 28.42 -16.63 34.89
N ARG A 48 28.56 -15.33 35.21
CA ARG A 48 28.15 -14.22 34.33
C ARG A 48 29.11 -14.14 33.13
N GLY A 49 28.90 -15.01 32.15
CA GLY A 49 29.52 -14.88 30.82
C GLY A 49 28.77 -13.84 29.99
N LYS A 50 29.47 -12.85 29.43
CA LYS A 50 28.95 -12.03 28.33
C LYS A 50 28.58 -12.99 27.19
N GLY A 51 27.28 -13.19 26.94
CA GLY A 51 26.79 -14.12 25.92
C GLY A 51 27.36 -13.78 24.54
N MET A 52 27.92 -14.79 23.87
CA MET A 52 28.32 -14.71 22.47
C MET A 52 27.13 -14.27 21.60
N PRO A 53 27.36 -13.46 20.55
CA PRO A 53 26.30 -13.10 19.61
C PRO A 53 25.70 -14.36 18.99
N ARG A 54 24.36 -14.41 18.91
CA ARG A 54 23.65 -15.53 18.28
C ARG A 54 23.83 -15.40 16.76
N ALA A 55 24.43 -16.40 16.12
CA ALA A 55 24.48 -16.46 14.66
C ALA A 55 23.18 -17.09 14.13
N MET A 56 22.55 -16.48 13.13
CA MET A 56 21.43 -17.10 12.42
C MET A 56 21.94 -17.98 11.29
N ALA A 57 21.21 -19.05 10.99
CA ALA A 57 21.41 -19.83 9.78
C ALA A 57 20.98 -18.99 8.55
N PRO A 58 21.62 -19.20 7.39
CA PRO A 58 21.16 -18.62 6.12
C PRO A 58 19.70 -18.96 5.85
N VAL A 59 18.97 -18.02 5.26
CA VAL A 59 17.54 -18.19 4.93
C VAL A 59 17.28 -19.42 4.05
N GLU A 60 18.23 -19.79 3.18
CA GLU A 60 18.14 -20.95 2.29
C GLU A 60 18.15 -22.29 3.04
N GLU A 61 18.68 -22.32 4.26
CA GLU A 61 18.82 -23.52 5.09
C GLU A 61 17.70 -23.68 6.12
N VAL A 62 16.75 -22.73 6.18
CA VAL A 62 15.66 -22.74 7.16
C VAL A 62 14.58 -23.74 6.74
N ASP A 63 14.31 -24.73 7.59
CA ASP A 63 13.15 -25.62 7.44
C ASP A 63 11.85 -24.86 7.73
N VAL A 64 11.12 -24.53 6.67
CA VAL A 64 9.85 -23.80 6.72
C VAL A 64 8.79 -24.54 7.55
N ALA A 65 8.79 -25.88 7.57
CA ALA A 65 7.81 -26.65 8.33
C ALA A 65 8.01 -26.54 9.85
N ALA A 66 9.23 -26.24 10.30
CA ALA A 66 9.55 -26.06 11.71
C ALA A 66 9.32 -24.62 12.20
N VAL A 67 9.07 -23.66 11.30
CA VAL A 67 8.88 -22.25 11.66
C VAL A 67 7.55 -22.06 12.39
N ARG A 68 7.64 -21.71 13.67
CA ARG A 68 6.46 -21.32 14.46
C ARG A 68 6.21 -19.82 14.32
N TYR A 69 4.95 -19.47 14.06
CA TYR A 69 4.51 -18.08 14.11
C TYR A 69 4.71 -17.51 15.52
N LYS A 70 5.44 -16.40 15.61
CA LYS A 70 5.56 -15.60 16.82
C LYS A 70 4.81 -14.29 16.58
N PRO A 71 3.74 -13.99 17.33
CA PRO A 71 3.09 -12.70 17.22
C PRO A 71 4.07 -11.58 17.62
N ALA A 72 4.02 -10.46 16.91
CA ALA A 72 4.79 -9.28 17.28
C ALA A 72 4.18 -8.67 18.55
N GLU A 73 4.88 -8.79 19.67
CA GLU A 73 4.53 -8.12 20.92
C GLU A 73 5.13 -6.72 20.94
N LEU A 74 4.39 -5.75 20.40
CA LEU A 74 4.76 -4.33 20.49
C LEU A 74 4.16 -3.73 21.76
N GLN A 75 5.02 -3.35 22.70
CA GLN A 75 4.66 -2.65 23.93
C GLN A 75 4.97 -1.15 23.76
N ALA A 76 3.94 -0.33 23.70
CA ALA A 76 4.03 1.12 23.67
C ALA A 76 2.93 1.75 24.54
N PRO A 77 3.23 2.84 25.28
CA PRO A 77 2.22 3.51 26.08
C PRO A 77 1.22 4.24 25.18
N HIS A 78 -0.07 4.08 25.45
CA HIS A 78 -1.12 4.84 24.79
C HIS A 78 -1.35 6.15 25.56
N LEU A 79 -0.92 7.27 24.99
CA LEU A 79 -0.99 8.59 25.60
C LEU A 79 -1.75 9.55 24.68
N THR A 80 -2.63 10.36 25.24
CA THR A 80 -3.38 11.39 24.52
C THR A 80 -3.34 12.71 25.28
N GLY A 81 -3.59 13.84 24.61
CA GLY A 81 -3.65 15.16 25.24
C GLY A 81 -2.35 15.62 25.92
N PHE A 82 -2.46 16.11 27.17
CA PHE A 82 -1.30 16.62 27.91
C PHE A 82 -0.23 15.55 28.22
N PRO A 83 -0.58 14.33 28.69
CA PRO A 83 0.40 13.25 28.84
C PRO A 83 1.23 12.95 27.59
N LEU A 84 0.60 13.00 26.40
CA LEU A 84 1.31 12.84 25.14
C LEU A 84 2.32 13.97 24.89
N ARG A 85 1.92 15.22 25.13
CA ARG A 85 2.81 16.38 24.98
C ARG A 85 4.02 16.30 25.92
N ALA A 86 3.79 15.99 27.19
CA ALA A 86 4.85 15.83 28.18
C ALA A 86 5.82 14.70 27.80
N PHE A 87 5.29 13.59 27.26
CA PHE A 87 6.10 12.47 26.77
C PHE A 87 6.95 12.85 25.54
N VAL A 88 6.40 13.63 24.61
CA VAL A 88 7.17 14.13 23.45
C VAL A 88 8.31 15.05 23.92
N TRP A 89 8.07 15.98 24.84
CA TRP A 89 9.14 16.81 25.41
C TRP A 89 10.23 15.99 26.10
N LEU A 90 9.85 14.91 26.79
CA LEU A 90 10.79 13.98 27.39
C LEU A 90 11.63 13.26 26.32
N LEU A 91 11.03 12.83 25.21
CA LEU A 91 11.72 12.20 24.09
C LEU A 91 12.68 13.16 23.35
N GLU A 92 12.33 14.44 23.27
CA GLU A 92 13.14 15.48 22.62
C GLU A 92 14.25 16.03 23.53
N SER A 93 14.23 15.71 24.83
CA SER A 93 15.27 16.09 25.79
C SER A 93 16.65 15.51 25.39
N PRO A 94 17.71 16.33 25.30
CA PRO A 94 19.05 15.87 24.96
C PRO A 94 19.61 14.79 25.90
N LEU A 95 19.17 14.79 27.17
CA LEU A 95 19.66 13.87 28.20
C LEU A 95 18.73 12.66 28.39
N LEU A 96 17.41 12.90 28.41
CA LEU A 96 16.42 11.87 28.74
C LEU A 96 15.89 11.13 27.51
N GLY A 97 15.87 11.78 26.34
CA GLY A 97 15.40 11.19 25.08
C GLY A 97 16.13 9.91 24.68
N PRO A 98 17.47 9.89 24.65
CA PRO A 98 18.25 8.68 24.36
C PRO A 98 17.99 7.53 25.35
N LEU A 99 17.75 7.84 26.62
CA LEU A 99 17.45 6.84 27.65
C LEU A 99 16.07 6.22 27.43
N VAL A 100 15.04 7.04 27.23
CA VAL A 100 13.66 6.57 27.01
C VAL A 100 13.57 5.76 25.72
N THR A 101 14.18 6.23 24.63
CA THR A 101 14.21 5.48 23.36
C THR A 101 14.96 4.15 23.48
N SER A 102 16.04 4.08 24.26
CA SER A 102 16.75 2.84 24.57
C SER A 102 15.87 1.84 25.33
N ILE A 103 15.12 2.31 26.34
CA ILE A 103 14.19 1.47 27.11
C ILE A 103 13.09 0.91 26.20
N LEU A 104 12.45 1.75 25.38
CA LEU A 104 11.40 1.31 24.44
C LEU A 104 11.95 0.31 23.42
N LYS A 105 13.15 0.52 22.87
CA LYS A 105 13.79 -0.42 21.95
C LYS A 105 14.08 -1.76 22.62
N LYS A 106 14.56 -1.74 23.87
CA LYS A 106 14.85 -2.96 24.65
C LYS A 106 13.60 -3.75 25.00
N GLN A 107 12.53 -3.08 25.42
CA GLN A 107 11.23 -3.71 25.71
C GLN A 107 10.63 -4.38 24.47
N ASN A 108 10.84 -3.78 23.30
CA ASN A 108 10.35 -4.29 22.01
C ASN A 108 11.35 -5.19 21.28
N ASN A 109 12.39 -5.69 21.97
CA ASN A 109 13.44 -6.57 21.41
C ASN A 109 14.13 -6.05 20.12
N MET A 110 14.05 -4.74 19.84
CA MET A 110 14.62 -4.13 18.63
C MET A 110 16.15 -3.99 18.68
N THR A 111 16.81 -4.33 19.79
CA THR A 111 18.27 -4.20 19.97
C THR A 111 19.10 -5.37 19.42
N GLN A 112 18.45 -6.40 18.85
CA GLN A 112 19.09 -7.71 18.68
C GLN A 112 19.65 -8.03 17.28
N VAL A 113 19.37 -7.35 16.17
CA VAL A 113 19.48 -7.97 14.81
C VAL A 113 20.36 -7.22 13.78
N ARG A 114 21.68 -7.46 13.57
CA ARG A 114 22.48 -6.76 12.51
C ARG A 114 23.00 -7.70 11.41
N PRO A 115 22.92 -7.29 10.12
CA PRO A 115 23.72 -7.86 9.04
C PRO A 115 25.20 -7.48 9.10
N SER A 116 26.06 -8.49 8.99
CA SER A 116 27.49 -8.30 8.90
C SER A 116 27.84 -7.57 7.59
N LEU A 117 28.44 -6.38 7.68
CA LEU A 117 29.02 -5.69 6.53
C LEU A 117 30.53 -5.95 6.53
N PRO A 118 31.13 -6.39 5.41
CA PRO A 118 32.56 -6.64 5.34
C PRO A 118 33.38 -5.34 5.48
N PRO A 119 34.62 -5.41 6.01
CA PRO A 119 35.41 -4.27 6.49
C PRO A 119 35.92 -3.27 5.42
N LYS A 120 35.53 -3.40 4.14
CA LYS A 120 36.03 -2.54 3.06
C LYS A 120 35.24 -1.25 2.81
N PHE A 121 34.13 -1.02 3.51
CA PHE A 121 33.29 0.18 3.32
C PHE A 121 33.74 1.45 4.09
N SER A 122 34.96 1.46 4.65
CA SER A 122 35.48 2.63 5.38
C SER A 122 35.93 3.79 4.46
N PHE A 123 36.15 3.56 3.16
CA PHE A 123 36.77 4.56 2.27
C PHE A 123 35.79 5.51 1.56
N PHE A 124 34.51 5.14 1.40
CA PHE A 124 33.57 5.98 0.64
C PHE A 124 33.00 7.17 1.45
N THR A 125 33.05 7.09 2.78
CA THR A 125 32.45 8.11 3.67
C THR A 125 33.31 9.35 3.90
N ARG A 126 34.60 9.35 3.51
CA ARG A 126 35.47 10.53 3.65
C ARG A 126 35.27 11.58 2.56
N ARG A 127 34.95 11.19 1.32
CA ARG A 127 34.84 12.14 0.19
C ARG A 127 33.48 12.85 0.15
N PHE A 128 32.42 12.21 0.64
CA PHE A 128 31.09 12.82 0.80
C PHE A 128 30.99 13.79 2.00
N ARG A 129 31.88 13.66 2.99
CA ARG A 129 31.89 14.51 4.21
C ARG A 129 32.26 15.98 3.96
N ARG A 130 32.87 16.31 2.83
CA ARG A 130 33.37 17.66 2.55
C ARG A 130 32.36 18.56 1.83
N ALA A 131 31.28 18.00 1.27
CA ALA A 131 30.32 18.75 0.45
C ALA A 131 29.04 19.19 1.18
N HIS A 132 28.71 18.63 2.34
CA HIS A 132 27.50 18.99 3.09
C HIS A 132 27.80 19.32 4.56
N ARG A 133 28.03 20.59 4.87
CA ARG A 133 27.93 21.12 6.25
C ARG A 133 26.45 21.10 6.65
N GLY A 134 26.01 20.00 7.24
CA GLY A 134 24.62 19.88 7.72
C GLY A 134 24.19 18.44 8.02
N PHE A 135 24.92 17.43 7.52
CA PHE A 135 24.61 16.05 7.85
C PHE A 135 25.10 15.73 9.27
N ARG A 136 24.23 15.92 10.27
CA ARG A 136 24.42 15.29 11.58
C ARG A 136 24.49 13.79 11.33
N SER A 137 25.64 13.21 11.65
CA SER A 137 25.85 11.77 11.63
C SER A 137 24.71 11.09 12.38
N CYS A 138 23.95 10.22 11.73
CA CYS A 138 23.05 9.27 12.38
C CYS A 138 23.87 8.20 13.12
N SER A 139 24.74 8.61 14.05
CA SER A 139 25.53 7.71 14.89
C SER A 139 24.66 6.88 15.85
N GLY A 140 23.38 7.26 16.01
CA GLY A 140 22.40 6.53 16.83
C GLY A 140 21.80 5.30 16.16
N ALA A 141 21.85 5.17 14.83
CA ALA A 141 21.32 4.02 14.10
C ALA A 141 22.30 2.83 14.07
N GLU A 142 23.61 3.10 14.13
CA GLU A 142 24.65 2.06 14.11
C GLU A 142 24.69 1.21 15.39
N GLN A 143 24.12 1.68 16.51
CA GLN A 143 24.11 0.97 17.79
C GLN A 143 22.93 0.00 17.97
N MET A 144 22.02 -0.09 16.99
CA MET A 144 20.68 -0.62 17.24
C MET A 144 20.56 -2.15 17.26
N LEU A 145 21.61 -2.93 17.03
CA LEU A 145 21.44 -4.33 16.65
C LEU A 145 22.67 -5.20 17.02
N GLN A 146 23.03 -5.25 18.31
CA GLN A 146 24.37 -5.67 18.74
C GLN A 146 24.56 -7.19 18.92
N HIS A 147 23.47 -7.97 18.93
CA HIS A 147 23.49 -9.32 19.52
C HIS A 147 23.23 -10.49 18.56
N THR A 148 22.94 -10.25 17.28
CA THR A 148 22.67 -11.29 16.28
C THR A 148 23.42 -11.00 14.99
N VAL A 149 24.04 -12.03 14.43
CA VAL A 149 24.71 -11.99 13.12
C VAL A 149 23.73 -12.47 12.06
N ILE A 150 23.38 -11.59 11.12
CA ILE A 150 22.63 -11.94 9.90
C ILE A 150 23.65 -12.22 8.78
N PRO A 151 23.66 -13.44 8.20
CA PRO A 151 24.62 -13.82 7.17
C PRO A 151 24.31 -13.21 5.80
N GLU A 152 23.07 -12.81 5.54
CA GLU A 152 22.64 -12.21 4.28
C GLU A 152 23.23 -10.82 4.05
N ARG A 153 23.45 -10.48 2.78
CA ARG A 153 23.83 -9.13 2.37
C ARG A 153 22.61 -8.20 2.43
N PRO A 154 22.80 -6.91 2.73
CA PRO A 154 21.70 -5.95 2.74
C PRO A 154 21.12 -5.78 1.33
N MET A 155 19.80 -5.93 1.22
CA MET A 155 19.01 -5.57 0.04
C MET A 155 18.40 -4.19 0.27
N PHE A 156 18.90 -3.17 -0.42
CA PHE A 156 18.46 -1.77 -0.23
C PHE A 156 17.21 -1.41 -1.02
N TYR A 157 17.03 -2.07 -2.16
CA TYR A 157 15.86 -1.95 -3.03
C TYR A 157 15.36 -3.35 -3.36
N PRO A 158 14.06 -3.53 -3.62
CA PRO A 158 13.56 -4.81 -4.10
C PRO A 158 14.26 -5.25 -5.39
N GLU A 159 14.86 -6.44 -5.37
CA GLU A 159 15.48 -7.06 -6.55
C GLU A 159 14.60 -8.24 -6.98
N TYR A 160 14.01 -8.14 -8.17
CA TYR A 160 13.11 -9.15 -8.69
C TYR A 160 13.81 -10.00 -9.77
N PRO A 161 13.88 -11.33 -9.63
CA PRO A 161 14.37 -12.19 -10.70
C PRO A 161 13.39 -12.16 -11.89
N PRO A 162 13.83 -12.58 -13.10
CA PRO A 162 12.94 -12.70 -14.26
C PRO A 162 11.68 -13.51 -13.91
N GLN A 163 10.51 -12.95 -14.21
CA GLN A 163 9.21 -13.58 -13.95
C GLN A 163 8.68 -14.24 -15.22
N GLU A 164 8.03 -15.39 -15.07
CA GLU A 164 7.30 -16.03 -16.18
C GLU A 164 6.13 -15.16 -16.63
N PRO A 165 5.85 -15.04 -17.94
CA PRO A 165 4.73 -14.26 -18.43
C PRO A 165 3.38 -14.74 -17.86
N GLU A 166 2.60 -13.80 -17.35
CA GLU A 166 1.26 -14.08 -16.86
C GLU A 166 0.33 -14.56 -17.99
N ARG A 167 -0.59 -15.48 -17.68
CA ARG A 167 -1.52 -16.05 -18.66
C ARG A 167 -2.84 -15.27 -18.68
N GLY A 168 -3.38 -15.08 -19.88
CA GLY A 168 -4.66 -14.39 -20.09
C GLY A 168 -4.57 -12.86 -20.01
N VAL A 169 -3.38 -12.29 -19.88
CA VAL A 169 -3.24 -10.83 -19.84
C VAL A 169 -3.08 -10.24 -21.24
N VAL A 170 -3.53 -9.00 -21.41
CA VAL A 170 -3.20 -8.18 -22.58
C VAL A 170 -1.97 -7.35 -22.21
N THR A 171 -0.86 -7.59 -22.90
CA THR A 171 0.39 -6.86 -22.67
C THR A 171 0.38 -5.53 -23.40
N LEU A 172 0.58 -4.44 -22.66
CA LEU A 172 0.73 -3.10 -23.19
C LEU A 172 2.21 -2.68 -23.10
N GLY A 173 2.67 -1.92 -24.08
CA GLY A 173 4.00 -1.32 -24.03
C GLY A 173 4.04 -0.16 -23.03
N ASP A 174 5.15 -0.04 -22.31
CA ASP A 174 5.30 0.95 -21.23
C ASP A 174 5.20 2.41 -21.73
N ASP A 175 5.68 2.66 -22.95
CA ASP A 175 5.76 4.00 -23.56
C ASP A 175 4.45 4.45 -24.25
N ARG A 176 3.36 3.67 -24.17
CA ARG A 176 2.09 4.05 -24.81
C ARG A 176 1.43 5.25 -24.15
N ASP A 177 0.75 6.06 -24.95
CA ASP A 177 -0.02 7.20 -24.48
C ASP A 177 -1.09 6.77 -23.46
N PRO A 178 -1.31 7.53 -22.36
CA PRO A 178 -2.34 7.21 -21.37
C PRO A 178 -3.74 7.02 -21.95
N VAL A 179 -4.12 7.76 -22.99
CA VAL A 179 -5.44 7.65 -23.64
C VAL A 179 -5.58 6.28 -24.32
N ASP A 180 -4.58 5.87 -25.10
CA ASP A 180 -4.59 4.56 -25.77
C ASP A 180 -4.62 3.40 -24.78
N ARG A 181 -3.89 3.53 -23.65
CA ARG A 181 -3.90 2.51 -22.59
C ARG A 181 -5.26 2.38 -21.93
N VAL A 182 -5.97 3.50 -21.76
CA VAL A 182 -7.33 3.50 -21.21
C VAL A 182 -8.32 2.87 -22.17
N GLU A 183 -8.21 3.13 -23.47
CA GLU A 183 -9.06 2.48 -24.48
C GLU A 183 -8.83 0.97 -24.54
N GLU A 184 -7.58 0.50 -24.48
CA GLU A 184 -7.30 -0.95 -24.39
C GLU A 184 -7.82 -1.53 -23.06
N ALA A 185 -7.73 -0.79 -21.95
CA ALA A 185 -8.29 -1.23 -20.69
C ALA A 185 -9.82 -1.42 -20.78
N LEU A 186 -10.53 -0.63 -21.59
CA LEU A 186 -11.97 -0.82 -21.82
C LEU A 186 -12.27 -2.10 -22.60
N SER A 187 -11.41 -2.50 -23.54
CA SER A 187 -11.55 -3.75 -24.32
C SER A 187 -11.52 -4.98 -23.40
N CYS A 188 -10.78 -4.88 -22.29
CA CYS A 188 -10.65 -5.92 -21.28
C CYS A 188 -11.85 -6.01 -20.31
N LEU A 189 -12.76 -5.03 -20.30
CA LEU A 189 -13.92 -5.01 -19.40
C LEU A 189 -15.13 -5.71 -20.02
N ALA A 190 -15.99 -6.28 -19.17
CA ALA A 190 -17.29 -6.77 -19.61
C ALA A 190 -18.12 -5.63 -20.25
N PRO A 191 -18.94 -5.91 -21.27
CA PRO A 191 -19.79 -4.90 -21.92
C PRO A 191 -20.56 -4.05 -20.89
N TYR A 192 -20.67 -2.76 -21.17
CA TYR A 192 -21.39 -1.85 -20.30
C TYR A 192 -22.91 -2.01 -20.48
N ASP A 193 -23.64 -2.08 -19.37
CA ASP A 193 -25.09 -2.17 -19.35
C ASP A 193 -25.69 -0.99 -18.55
N PRO A 194 -26.38 -0.04 -19.19
CA PRO A 194 -27.00 1.10 -18.50
C PRO A 194 -28.33 0.75 -17.82
N SER A 195 -28.94 -0.40 -18.12
CA SER A 195 -30.33 -0.71 -17.79
C SER A 195 -30.62 -0.75 -16.29
N GLY A 196 -29.67 -1.21 -15.47
CA GLY A 196 -29.83 -1.31 -14.02
C GLY A 196 -29.39 -0.08 -13.21
N ARG A 197 -28.90 0.98 -13.88
CA ARG A 197 -28.25 2.12 -13.19
C ARG A 197 -29.07 3.40 -13.21
N PHE A 198 -29.78 3.66 -14.31
CA PHE A 198 -30.55 4.88 -14.50
C PHE A 198 -32.07 4.66 -14.44
N THR A 199 -32.52 3.42 -14.23
CA THR A 199 -33.94 3.09 -14.03
C THR A 199 -34.30 3.25 -12.55
N SER A 200 -35.05 4.30 -12.25
CA SER A 200 -35.30 4.83 -10.91
C SER A 200 -36.49 4.18 -10.17
N ALA A 201 -36.87 2.93 -10.48
CA ALA A 201 -38.20 2.44 -10.12
C ALA A 201 -38.28 1.07 -9.42
N ASP A 202 -37.17 0.38 -9.13
CA ASP A 202 -37.23 -0.87 -8.38
C ASP A 202 -36.58 -0.71 -7.00
N GLU A 203 -37.41 -0.57 -5.96
CA GLU A 203 -37.00 -0.49 -4.54
C GLU A 203 -36.17 -1.71 -4.09
N LYS A 204 -36.12 -2.77 -4.91
CA LYS A 204 -35.34 -3.99 -4.68
C LYS A 204 -33.89 -3.91 -5.15
N ASN A 205 -33.49 -2.84 -5.83
CA ASN A 205 -32.10 -2.74 -6.29
C ASN A 205 -31.16 -2.49 -5.10
N PRO A 206 -30.12 -3.33 -4.91
CA PRO A 206 -29.15 -3.10 -3.86
C PRO A 206 -28.41 -1.78 -4.08
N PHE A 207 -28.01 -1.12 -3.00
CA PHE A 207 -27.14 0.06 -3.09
C PHE A 207 -25.84 -0.31 -3.80
N LEU A 208 -25.50 0.45 -4.84
CA LEU A 208 -24.26 0.29 -5.61
C LEU A 208 -23.62 1.65 -5.84
N TYR A 209 -22.30 1.74 -5.59
CA TYR A 209 -21.53 2.92 -5.98
C TYR A 209 -21.55 3.11 -7.50
N TRP A 210 -21.54 4.38 -7.89
CA TRP A 210 -21.35 4.80 -9.28
C TRP A 210 -19.96 4.42 -9.77
N LYS A 211 -19.88 3.93 -11.01
CA LYS A 211 -18.63 3.59 -11.69
C LYS A 211 -18.24 4.71 -12.65
N ILE A 212 -16.97 4.72 -13.04
CA ILE A 212 -16.44 5.60 -14.09
C ILE A 212 -17.30 5.52 -15.37
N ARG A 213 -17.66 4.30 -15.81
CA ARG A 213 -18.48 4.11 -17.01
C ARG A 213 -19.91 4.64 -16.85
N ASP A 214 -20.44 4.76 -15.63
CA ASP A 214 -21.76 5.34 -15.40
C ASP A 214 -21.72 6.85 -15.64
N PHE A 215 -20.73 7.56 -15.08
CA PHE A 215 -20.51 8.98 -15.37
C PHE A 215 -20.21 9.21 -16.84
N ALA A 216 -19.31 8.42 -17.42
CA ALA A 216 -18.93 8.56 -18.80
C ALA A 216 -20.09 8.27 -19.78
N TYR A 217 -21.04 7.41 -19.41
CA TYR A 217 -22.29 7.21 -20.15
C TYR A 217 -23.25 8.39 -19.95
N ALA A 218 -23.42 8.86 -18.72
CA ALA A 218 -24.32 9.95 -18.38
C ALA A 218 -23.92 11.27 -19.07
N TYR A 219 -22.62 11.54 -19.16
CA TYR A 219 -22.07 12.70 -19.88
C TYR A 219 -22.29 12.60 -21.40
N ARG A 220 -22.00 11.44 -22.00
CA ARG A 220 -22.19 11.22 -23.45
C ARG A 220 -23.66 11.22 -23.86
N SER A 221 -24.55 10.76 -22.98
CA SER A 221 -25.99 10.67 -23.23
C SER A 221 -26.74 11.96 -22.87
N GLY A 222 -26.04 12.99 -22.36
CA GLY A 222 -26.65 14.26 -21.95
C GLY A 222 -27.53 14.18 -20.71
N ILE A 223 -27.46 13.10 -19.93
CA ILE A 223 -28.20 12.94 -18.66
C ILE A 223 -27.71 13.97 -17.63
N THR A 224 -26.40 14.22 -17.60
CA THR A 224 -25.77 15.23 -16.77
C THR A 224 -24.47 15.70 -17.42
N THR A 225 -23.80 16.69 -16.84
CA THR A 225 -22.53 17.23 -17.34
C THR A 225 -21.46 17.23 -16.25
N PRO A 226 -20.16 17.21 -16.60
CA PRO A 226 -19.08 17.39 -15.63
C PRO A 226 -19.28 18.65 -14.77
N SER A 227 -19.72 19.77 -15.36
CA SER A 227 -20.00 21.01 -14.61
C SER A 227 -21.13 20.85 -13.59
N ALA A 228 -22.23 20.16 -13.94
CA ALA A 228 -23.31 19.90 -13.00
C ALA A 228 -22.85 19.01 -11.83
N VAL A 229 -22.03 17.99 -12.12
CA VAL A 229 -21.44 17.13 -11.08
C VAL A 229 -20.45 17.90 -10.21
N ALA A 230 -19.68 18.84 -10.78
CA ALA A 230 -18.73 19.67 -10.03
C ALA A 230 -19.42 20.48 -8.93
N GLU A 231 -20.59 21.08 -9.21
CA GLU A 231 -21.34 21.84 -8.19
C GLU A 231 -21.83 20.94 -7.06
N LEU A 232 -22.22 19.69 -7.35
CA LEU A 232 -22.57 18.71 -6.31
C LEU A 232 -21.36 18.35 -5.43
N VAL A 233 -20.18 18.20 -6.04
CA VAL A 233 -18.93 17.95 -5.31
C VAL A 233 -18.57 19.15 -4.42
N ILE A 234 -18.67 20.38 -4.95
CA ILE A 234 -18.39 21.61 -4.20
C ILE A 234 -19.34 21.73 -3.00
N ALA A 235 -20.65 21.55 -3.23
CA ALA A 235 -21.64 21.57 -2.17
C ALA A 235 -21.34 20.53 -1.08
N GLY A 236 -20.96 19.31 -1.47
CA GLY A 236 -20.56 18.26 -0.53
C GLY A 236 -19.32 18.64 0.28
N VAL A 237 -18.27 19.18 -0.36
CA VAL A 237 -17.06 19.62 0.34
C VAL A 237 -17.37 20.76 1.33
N GLU A 238 -18.17 21.74 0.92
CA GLU A 238 -18.61 22.84 1.78
C GLU A 238 -19.44 22.35 2.98
N GLU A 239 -20.35 21.40 2.77
CA GLU A 239 -21.14 20.79 3.83
C GLU A 239 -20.24 20.19 4.93
N TRP A 240 -19.24 19.39 4.54
CA TRP A 240 -18.32 18.74 5.47
C TRP A 240 -17.38 19.73 6.18
N ASN A 241 -16.94 20.76 5.47
CA ASN A 241 -16.11 21.83 6.04
C ASN A 241 -16.89 22.66 7.08
N ASN A 242 -18.19 22.84 6.88
CA ASN A 242 -19.05 23.64 7.76
C ASN A 242 -19.63 22.85 8.96
N LYS A 243 -19.34 21.55 9.08
CA LYS A 243 -19.71 20.75 10.26
C LYS A 243 -19.02 21.29 11.53
N LYS A 244 -19.62 21.00 12.69
CA LYS A 244 -19.12 21.40 14.00
C LYS A 244 -18.87 20.14 14.86
N PRO A 245 -17.60 19.75 15.13
CA PRO A 245 -16.36 20.36 14.64
C PRO A 245 -16.15 20.14 13.13
N PRO A 246 -15.32 20.97 12.47
CA PRO A 246 -14.99 20.78 11.05
C PRO A 246 -14.40 19.38 10.80
N MET A 247 -14.92 18.69 9.79
CA MET A 247 -14.43 17.37 9.37
C MET A 247 -14.05 17.41 7.88
N PRO A 248 -13.00 18.17 7.51
CA PRO A 248 -12.59 18.34 6.12
C PRO A 248 -12.12 17.01 5.53
N MET A 249 -12.66 16.65 4.37
CA MET A 249 -12.16 15.51 3.58
C MET A 249 -10.93 15.89 2.73
N LEU A 250 -10.80 17.17 2.39
CA LEU A 250 -9.72 17.74 1.59
C LEU A 250 -9.05 18.86 2.38
N ILE A 251 -7.73 18.82 2.49
CA ILE A 251 -6.96 19.87 3.18
C ILE A 251 -6.70 21.10 2.29
N PHE A 252 -6.76 20.92 0.97
CA PHE A 252 -6.72 21.97 -0.03
C PHE A 252 -7.82 21.74 -1.06
N PHE A 253 -8.61 22.77 -1.33
CA PHE A 253 -9.70 22.73 -2.31
C PHE A 253 -9.96 24.12 -2.88
N LYS A 254 -9.92 24.28 -4.20
CA LYS A 254 -10.25 25.54 -4.89
C LYS A 254 -11.46 25.28 -5.81
N ALA A 255 -12.63 25.73 -5.36
CA ALA A 255 -13.88 25.54 -6.10
C ALA A 255 -13.82 26.11 -7.53
N ASP A 256 -13.20 27.29 -7.70
CA ASP A 256 -13.06 27.93 -9.02
C ASP A 256 -12.16 27.14 -9.98
N ASP A 257 -11.12 26.50 -9.45
CA ASP A 257 -10.25 25.63 -10.25
C ASP A 257 -11.01 24.38 -10.70
N LEU A 258 -11.79 23.76 -9.80
CA LEU A 258 -12.64 22.62 -10.14
C LEU A 258 -13.69 23.00 -11.19
N ARG A 259 -14.38 24.13 -11.03
CA ARG A 259 -15.35 24.66 -12.00
C ARG A 259 -14.71 24.88 -13.37
N LYS A 260 -13.53 25.48 -13.41
CA LYS A 260 -12.78 25.73 -14.65
C LYS A 260 -12.44 24.42 -15.38
N GLN A 261 -11.96 23.41 -14.65
CA GLN A 261 -11.64 22.10 -15.23
C GLN A 261 -12.91 21.39 -15.74
N ALA A 262 -13.99 21.43 -14.95
CA ALA A 262 -15.26 20.81 -15.30
C ALA A 262 -15.92 21.48 -16.52
N ASP A 263 -15.90 22.82 -16.60
CA ASP A 263 -16.38 23.59 -17.76
C ASP A 263 -15.63 23.22 -19.04
N ALA A 264 -14.29 23.09 -18.97
CA ALA A 264 -13.49 22.64 -20.10
C ALA A 264 -13.86 21.22 -20.56
N SER A 265 -14.18 20.32 -19.64
CA SER A 265 -14.65 18.96 -19.95
C SER A 265 -16.07 18.96 -20.54
N THR A 266 -17.00 19.69 -19.93
CA THR A 266 -18.37 19.86 -20.43
C THR A 266 -18.38 20.33 -21.89
N LYS A 267 -17.57 21.34 -22.23
CA LYS A 267 -17.42 21.84 -23.60
C LYS A 267 -16.90 20.79 -24.59
N ARG A 268 -16.11 19.81 -24.14
CA ARG A 268 -15.66 18.70 -25.00
C ARG A 268 -16.77 17.69 -25.26
N PHE A 269 -17.59 17.40 -24.24
CA PHE A 269 -18.78 16.55 -24.41
C PHE A 269 -19.82 17.20 -25.33
N GLU A 270 -20.09 18.49 -25.18
CA GLU A 270 -20.99 19.25 -26.06
C GLU A 270 -20.54 19.23 -27.53
N LYS A 271 -19.22 19.22 -27.77
CA LYS A 271 -18.62 19.09 -29.11
C LYS A 271 -18.54 17.66 -29.62
N GLY A 272 -18.92 16.66 -28.82
CA GLY A 272 -18.78 15.25 -29.17
C GLY A 272 -17.32 14.74 -29.22
N SER A 273 -16.39 15.44 -28.58
CA SER A 273 -14.95 15.14 -28.63
C SER A 273 -14.32 14.98 -27.22
N PRO A 274 -14.82 14.07 -26.36
CA PRO A 274 -14.18 13.78 -25.08
C PRO A 274 -12.81 13.13 -25.27
N ILE A 275 -11.87 13.36 -24.35
CA ILE A 275 -10.48 12.87 -24.44
C ILE A 275 -10.42 11.34 -24.29
N SER A 276 -11.12 10.77 -23.31
CA SER A 276 -11.21 9.33 -23.04
C SER A 276 -12.40 9.04 -22.13
N VAL A 277 -12.58 7.80 -21.68
CA VAL A 277 -13.58 7.47 -20.63
C VAL A 277 -13.34 8.19 -19.30
N LEU A 278 -12.13 8.73 -19.07
CA LEU A 278 -11.80 9.48 -17.86
C LEU A 278 -12.05 10.99 -17.99
N ASP A 279 -12.47 11.48 -19.16
CA ASP A 279 -12.79 12.90 -19.32
C ASP A 279 -13.98 13.30 -18.44
N GLY A 280 -13.78 14.28 -17.58
CA GLY A 280 -14.78 14.75 -16.62
C GLY A 280 -14.91 13.92 -15.35
N ILE A 281 -14.07 12.90 -15.14
CA ILE A 281 -14.07 12.08 -13.93
C ILE A 281 -13.28 12.78 -12.82
N PHE A 282 -13.89 12.85 -11.64
CA PHE A 282 -13.32 13.48 -10.44
C PHE A 282 -12.47 12.49 -9.66
N PHE A 283 -11.28 12.91 -9.23
CA PHE A 283 -10.42 12.16 -8.33
C PHE A 283 -9.69 13.11 -7.38
N ALA A 284 -9.35 12.64 -6.19
CA ALA A 284 -8.55 13.37 -5.22
C ALA A 284 -7.08 12.95 -5.34
N VAL A 285 -6.17 13.90 -5.12
CA VAL A 285 -4.73 13.65 -5.05
C VAL A 285 -4.28 13.77 -3.60
N LYS A 286 -3.44 12.83 -3.16
CA LYS A 286 -2.88 12.83 -1.81
C LYS A 286 -1.84 13.95 -1.68
N ASP A 287 -1.81 14.63 -0.53
CA ASP A 287 -0.98 15.84 -0.31
C ASP A 287 0.54 15.62 -0.37
N ASP A 288 0.99 14.36 -0.34
CA ASP A 288 2.38 13.96 -0.56
C ASP A 288 2.73 13.76 -2.05
N ILE A 289 1.80 14.09 -2.95
CA ILE A 289 1.97 14.04 -4.41
C ILE A 289 1.70 15.43 -4.99
N ASP A 290 2.64 15.93 -5.80
CA ASP A 290 2.53 17.23 -6.43
C ASP A 290 1.32 17.31 -7.38
N CYS A 291 0.46 18.30 -7.17
CA CYS A 291 -0.70 18.58 -8.01
C CYS A 291 -0.91 20.09 -8.14
N LEU A 292 -0.61 20.66 -9.31
CA LEU A 292 -0.84 22.09 -9.54
C LEU A 292 -2.35 22.40 -9.53
N PRO A 293 -2.78 23.56 -9.00
CA PRO A 293 -1.99 24.66 -8.44
C PRO A 293 -1.89 24.61 -6.90
N TYR A 294 -1.93 23.41 -6.31
CA TYR A 294 -1.86 23.21 -4.87
C TYR A 294 -0.40 23.07 -4.41
N PRO A 295 -0.05 23.61 -3.24
CA PRO A 295 1.27 23.38 -2.66
C PRO A 295 1.32 21.98 -2.05
N SER A 296 2.48 21.34 -2.14
CA SER A 296 2.75 20.07 -1.44
C SER A 296 3.43 20.35 -0.10
N LYS A 297 2.93 19.75 0.98
CA LYS A 297 3.57 19.82 2.31
C LYS A 297 4.41 18.57 2.52
N SER A 298 5.50 18.44 1.77
CA SER A 298 6.53 17.42 2.03
C SER A 298 7.53 17.88 3.08
#